data_AF-A0AAQ3S1Z5-F1
#
_entry.id   AF-A0AAQ3S1Z5-F1
#
_cell.length_a   1.000
_cell.length_b   1.000
_cell.length_c   1.000
_cell.angle_alpha   90.00
_cell.angle_beta   90.00
_cell.angle_gamma   90.00
#
_symmetry.space_group_name_H-M   'P 1'
#
loop_
_entity.id
_entity.type
_entity.pdbx_description
1 polymer ?
#
loop_
_entity_poly.entity_id
_entity_poly.type
_entity_poly.pdbx_seq_one_letter_code
_entity_poly.pdbx_strand_id
1 'polypeptide(L)'
;MWWLFGRTNGSGFSSSSTAEEVTQGIDGSNLTAIVTGATSGIGVETARVLAMRGVHVIMGVRNLVTAKDVKEVILKEIPTAKLDYMELDLSSMASVRKFASNFISSGLPLNILMNFRSPFHTEEGVDITANSLHPGAVITNIFRHTNILSGLINTVGRLVFKNVQQGAATTCYVALHPQVREISGHYFQDCNVSTENSQARNPELAKKLWDFSLNLIK
;
A
#
# COMPACT_ATOMS: atom_id res chain seq x y z
N MET A 1 34.63 -1.93 4.03
CA MET A 1 33.75 -1.72 2.86
C MET A 1 32.35 -2.35 3.03
N TRP A 2 31.80 -2.46 4.26
CA TRP A 2 30.54 -3.19 4.52
C TRP A 2 29.45 -2.34 5.22
N TRP A 3 29.65 -1.02 5.31
CA TRP A 3 28.73 -0.10 6.01
C TRP A 3 27.83 0.73 5.07
N LEU A 4 27.98 0.57 3.75
CA LEU A 4 27.24 1.34 2.74
C LEU A 4 25.95 0.66 2.25
N PHE A 5 25.67 -0.55 2.71
CA PHE A 5 24.42 -1.26 2.45
C PHE A 5 23.71 -1.42 3.78
N GLY A 6 22.52 -0.83 3.92
CA GLY A 6 21.75 -0.81 5.16
C GLY A 6 21.59 -2.21 5.76
N ARG A 7 21.60 -2.31 7.10
CA ARG A 7 21.40 -3.58 7.81
C ARG A 7 20.13 -4.26 7.28
N THR A 8 20.28 -5.44 6.69
CA THR A 8 19.16 -6.36 6.46
C THR A 8 18.75 -6.90 7.82
N ASN A 9 17.53 -6.58 8.24
CA ASN A 9 16.93 -7.14 9.44
C ASN A 9 16.24 -8.48 9.09
N GLY A 10 15.44 -9.06 9.99
CA GLY A 10 14.92 -10.43 9.90
C GLY A 10 14.24 -10.86 8.59
N SER A 11 13.78 -9.94 7.73
CA SER A 11 13.23 -10.27 6.40
C SER A 11 14.26 -10.48 5.29
N GLY A 12 15.52 -10.08 5.50
CA GLY A 12 16.54 -10.07 4.43
C GLY A 12 16.46 -8.86 3.49
N PHE A 13 15.48 -7.97 3.67
CA PHE A 13 15.31 -6.74 2.90
C PHE A 13 15.69 -5.50 3.71
N SER A 14 15.92 -4.38 3.01
CA SER A 14 16.33 -3.12 3.62
C SER A 14 15.58 -1.94 3.02
N SER A 15 15.89 -0.72 3.49
CA SER A 15 15.29 0.51 3.00
C SER A 15 15.57 0.78 1.51
N SER A 16 16.61 0.17 0.93
CA SER A 16 16.95 0.32 -0.48
C SER A 16 16.26 -0.70 -1.40
N SER A 17 15.61 -1.73 -0.84
CA SER A 17 14.90 -2.75 -1.60
C SER A 17 13.67 -2.15 -2.31
N THR A 18 13.44 -2.60 -3.53
CA THR A 18 12.32 -2.20 -4.39
C THR A 18 11.14 -3.15 -4.27
N ALA A 19 9.95 -2.69 -4.66
CA ALA A 19 8.74 -3.52 -4.70
C ALA A 19 8.89 -4.77 -5.60
N GLU A 20 9.63 -4.68 -6.70
CA GLU A 20 9.89 -5.86 -7.54
C GLU A 20 10.79 -6.89 -6.84
N GLU A 21 11.88 -6.45 -6.21
CA GLU A 21 12.83 -7.34 -5.50
C GLU A 21 12.15 -8.08 -4.34
N VAL A 22 11.38 -7.37 -3.53
CA VAL A 22 10.71 -7.98 -2.36
C VAL A 22 9.54 -8.89 -2.73
N THR A 23 9.17 -8.94 -4.01
CA THR A 23 8.11 -9.84 -4.53
C THR A 23 8.62 -10.81 -5.58
N GLN A 24 9.94 -10.90 -5.76
CA GLN A 24 10.53 -11.72 -6.81
C GLN A 24 10.13 -13.19 -6.67
N GLY A 25 9.67 -13.79 -7.78
CA GLY A 25 9.28 -15.21 -7.84
C GLY A 25 7.93 -15.55 -7.20
N ILE A 26 7.18 -14.56 -6.71
CA ILE A 26 5.83 -14.79 -6.15
C ILE A 26 4.80 -14.85 -7.28
N ASP A 27 3.96 -15.89 -7.26
CA ASP A 27 2.79 -16.02 -8.12
C ASP A 27 1.51 -15.65 -7.33
N GLY A 28 0.87 -14.57 -7.75
CA GLY A 28 -0.39 -14.06 -7.23
C GLY A 28 -1.56 -14.21 -8.19
N SER A 29 -1.46 -15.08 -9.22
CA SER A 29 -2.45 -15.20 -10.31
C SER A 29 -3.88 -15.53 -9.88
N ASN A 30 -4.04 -16.09 -8.67
CA ASN A 30 -5.33 -16.44 -8.06
C ASN A 30 -5.82 -15.42 -7.02
N LEU A 31 -5.14 -14.29 -6.90
CA LEU A 31 -5.45 -13.26 -5.92
C LEU A 31 -6.08 -12.04 -6.60
N THR A 32 -7.01 -11.42 -5.90
CA THR A 32 -7.59 -10.14 -6.27
C THR A 32 -7.29 -9.12 -5.18
N ALA A 33 -6.82 -7.94 -5.59
CA ALA A 33 -6.46 -6.84 -4.70
C ALA A 33 -7.25 -5.57 -5.02
N ILE A 34 -7.71 -4.86 -3.99
CA ILE A 34 -8.17 -3.47 -4.12
C ILE A 34 -7.05 -2.54 -3.68
N VAL A 35 -6.64 -1.63 -4.56
CA VAL A 35 -5.65 -0.60 -4.25
C VAL A 35 -6.32 0.77 -4.29
N THR A 36 -6.48 1.39 -3.12
CA THR A 36 -7.03 2.75 -3.03
C THR A 36 -5.99 3.78 -3.46
N GLY A 37 -6.37 4.84 -4.17
CA GLY A 37 -5.46 5.94 -4.51
C GLY A 37 -4.37 5.59 -5.55
N ALA A 38 -4.56 4.55 -6.37
CA ALA A 38 -3.60 4.07 -7.36
C ALA A 38 -3.47 4.93 -8.64
N THR A 39 -3.55 6.26 -8.53
CA THR A 39 -3.39 7.18 -9.69
C THR A 39 -2.10 7.99 -9.67
N SER A 40 -1.29 7.92 -8.60
CA SER A 40 0.05 8.53 -8.57
C SER A 40 1.01 7.85 -7.61
N GLY A 41 2.31 8.05 -7.82
CA GLY A 41 3.38 7.67 -6.89
C GLY A 41 3.31 6.20 -6.47
N ILE A 42 3.36 5.97 -5.16
CA ILE A 42 3.43 4.63 -4.54
C ILE A 42 2.23 3.76 -4.90
N GLY A 43 1.02 4.34 -5.00
CA GLY A 43 -0.19 3.58 -5.32
C GLY A 43 -0.13 2.98 -6.74
N VAL A 44 0.38 3.74 -7.72
CA VAL A 44 0.56 3.25 -9.10
C VAL A 44 1.60 2.13 -9.14
N GLU A 45 2.73 2.34 -8.48
CA GLU A 45 3.80 1.35 -8.45
C GLU A 45 3.38 0.07 -7.73
N THR A 46 2.62 0.20 -6.65
CA THR A 46 2.04 -0.95 -5.96
C THR A 46 1.10 -1.72 -6.88
N ALA A 47 0.18 -1.03 -7.57
CA ALA A 47 -0.71 -1.66 -8.53
C ALA A 47 0.05 -2.35 -9.67
N ARG A 48 1.09 -1.71 -10.21
CA ARG A 48 1.95 -2.26 -11.26
C ARG A 48 2.65 -3.54 -10.80
N VAL A 49 3.28 -3.54 -9.63
CA VAL A 49 4.02 -4.70 -9.12
C VAL A 49 3.08 -5.85 -8.75
N LEU A 50 1.93 -5.59 -8.12
CA LEU A 50 0.93 -6.64 -7.88
C LEU A 50 0.48 -7.28 -9.20
N ALA A 51 0.17 -6.46 -10.21
CA ALA A 51 -0.24 -6.95 -11.52
C ALA A 51 0.88 -7.71 -12.25
N MET A 52 2.13 -7.30 -12.08
CA MET A 52 3.32 -8.04 -12.56
C MET A 52 3.38 -9.46 -11.97
N ARG A 53 2.95 -9.63 -10.72
CA ARG A 53 2.86 -10.94 -10.05
C ARG A 53 1.56 -11.68 -10.35
N GLY A 54 0.77 -11.23 -11.34
CA GLY A 54 -0.45 -11.91 -11.79
C GLY A 54 -1.71 -11.57 -10.99
N VAL A 55 -1.60 -10.77 -9.92
CA VAL A 55 -2.75 -10.35 -9.10
C VAL A 55 -3.73 -9.55 -9.97
N HIS A 56 -5.03 -9.83 -9.82
CA HIS A 56 -6.07 -9.00 -10.40
C HIS A 56 -6.27 -7.76 -9.54
N VAL A 57 -5.83 -6.60 -10.03
CA VAL A 57 -5.87 -5.35 -9.27
C VAL A 57 -7.09 -4.52 -9.67
N ILE A 58 -7.90 -4.14 -8.69
CA ILE A 58 -8.97 -3.16 -8.80
C ILE A 58 -8.50 -1.83 -8.19
N MET A 59 -8.23 -0.83 -9.03
CA MET A 59 -7.84 0.50 -8.61
C MET A 59 -9.07 1.32 -8.18
N GLY A 60 -9.18 1.60 -6.88
CA GLY A 60 -10.19 2.51 -6.34
C GLY A 60 -9.74 3.96 -6.45
N VAL A 61 -10.34 4.75 -7.34
CA VAL A 61 -9.83 6.07 -7.72
C VAL A 61 -10.93 7.13 -7.83
N ARG A 62 -10.58 8.41 -7.63
CA ARG A 62 -11.52 9.53 -7.84
C ARG A 62 -11.66 9.92 -9.31
N ASN A 63 -10.57 9.88 -10.07
CA ASN A 63 -10.54 10.30 -11.48
C ASN A 63 -10.35 9.08 -12.39
N LEU A 64 -11.42 8.69 -13.07
CA LEU A 64 -11.44 7.54 -13.97
C LEU A 64 -10.60 7.75 -15.25
N VAL A 65 -10.46 9.00 -15.71
CA VAL A 65 -9.63 9.32 -16.88
C VAL A 65 -8.17 9.05 -16.55
N THR A 66 -7.67 9.56 -15.42
CA THR A 66 -6.30 9.29 -14.97
C THR A 66 -6.06 7.79 -14.73
N ALA A 67 -7.03 7.06 -14.16
CA ALA A 67 -6.89 5.62 -13.97
C ALA A 67 -6.85 4.84 -15.29
N LYS A 68 -7.60 5.29 -16.30
CA LYS A 68 -7.51 4.73 -17.65
C LYS A 68 -6.11 4.89 -18.22
N ASP A 69 -5.54 6.10 -18.17
CA ASP A 69 -4.20 6.37 -18.66
C ASP A 69 -3.14 5.51 -17.94
N VAL A 70 -3.25 5.40 -16.61
CA VAL A 70 -2.38 4.53 -15.80
C VAL A 70 -2.51 3.06 -16.21
N LYS A 71 -3.74 2.56 -16.37
CA LYS A 71 -3.99 1.18 -16.83
C LYS A 71 -3.34 0.94 -18.19
N GLU A 72 -3.47 1.86 -19.14
CA GLU A 72 -2.87 1.73 -20.47
C GLU A 72 -1.34 1.72 -20.43
N VAL A 73 -0.72 2.53 -19.57
CA VAL A 73 0.74 2.51 -19.36
C VAL A 73 1.19 1.17 -18.80
N ILE A 74 0.52 0.67 -17.75
CA ILE A 74 0.86 -0.61 -17.12
C ILE A 74 0.67 -1.77 -18.11
N LEU A 75 -0.40 -1.76 -18.91
CA LEU A 75 -0.65 -2.81 -19.92
C LEU A 75 0.36 -2.82 -21.07
N LYS A 76 0.96 -1.68 -21.41
CA LYS A 76 2.06 -1.64 -22.40
C LYS A 76 3.31 -2.34 -21.87
N GLU A 77 3.58 -2.22 -20.58
CA GLU A 77 4.71 -2.86 -19.92
C GLU A 77 4.44 -4.34 -19.60
N ILE A 78 3.21 -4.64 -19.16
CA ILE A 78 2.76 -5.96 -18.69
C ILE A 78 1.47 -6.33 -19.45
N PRO A 79 1.55 -6.83 -20.70
CA PRO A 79 0.37 -7.10 -21.52
C PRO A 79 -0.62 -8.11 -20.94
N THR A 80 -0.16 -8.97 -20.02
CA THR A 80 -0.97 -9.98 -19.33
C THR A 80 -1.60 -9.50 -18.03
N ALA A 81 -1.33 -8.25 -17.61
CA ALA A 81 -1.84 -7.71 -16.36
C ALA A 81 -3.37 -7.67 -16.34
N LYS A 82 -3.95 -8.15 -15.24
CA LYS A 82 -5.38 -8.02 -14.94
C LYS A 82 -5.57 -6.78 -14.09
N LEU A 83 -5.91 -5.66 -14.73
CA LEU A 83 -6.08 -4.37 -14.07
C LEU A 83 -7.44 -3.81 -14.40
N ASP A 84 -8.25 -3.47 -13.39
CA ASP A 84 -9.50 -2.72 -13.55
C ASP A 84 -9.53 -1.54 -12.60
N TYR A 85 -10.49 -0.65 -12.79
CA TYR A 85 -10.66 0.52 -11.93
C TYR A 85 -12.12 0.82 -11.70
N MET A 86 -12.43 1.35 -10.52
CA MET A 86 -13.77 1.78 -10.13
C MET A 86 -13.68 3.12 -9.40
N GLU A 87 -14.76 3.89 -9.49
CA GLU A 87 -14.86 5.17 -8.81
C GLU A 87 -14.90 4.97 -7.29
N LEU A 88 -13.99 5.61 -6.57
CA LEU A 88 -13.91 5.64 -5.12
C LEU A 88 -13.42 7.00 -4.64
N ASP A 89 -14.31 7.74 -3.98
CA ASP A 89 -13.98 8.93 -3.20
C ASP A 89 -14.12 8.64 -1.71
N LEU A 90 -12.98 8.47 -1.02
CA LEU A 90 -12.92 8.21 0.42
C LEU A 90 -13.45 9.38 1.27
N SER A 91 -13.67 10.56 0.69
CA SER A 91 -14.32 11.68 1.38
C SER A 91 -15.85 11.61 1.38
N SER A 92 -16.44 10.65 0.66
CA SER A 92 -17.89 10.49 0.53
C SER A 92 -18.32 9.06 0.90
N MET A 93 -19.04 8.92 2.02
CA MET A 93 -19.58 7.61 2.43
C MET A 93 -20.54 7.00 1.40
N ALA A 94 -21.26 7.84 0.64
CA ALA A 94 -22.08 7.37 -0.48
C ALA A 94 -21.22 6.76 -1.59
N SER A 95 -20.07 7.37 -1.91
CA SER A 95 -19.11 6.82 -2.88
C SER A 95 -18.50 5.52 -2.37
N VAL A 96 -18.09 5.46 -1.11
CA VAL A 96 -17.55 4.24 -0.46
C VAL A 96 -18.56 3.09 -0.53
N ARG A 97 -19.82 3.34 -0.16
CA ARG A 97 -20.90 2.34 -0.22
C ARG A 97 -21.17 1.87 -1.65
N LYS A 98 -21.24 2.80 -2.61
CA LYS A 98 -21.43 2.48 -4.04
C LYS A 98 -20.27 1.64 -4.58
N PHE A 99 -19.03 1.99 -4.25
CA PHE A 99 -17.85 1.22 -4.63
C PHE A 99 -17.92 -0.21 -4.07
N ALA A 100 -18.22 -0.36 -2.78
CA ALA A 100 -18.36 -1.67 -2.15
C ALA A 100 -19.45 -2.52 -2.83
N SER A 101 -20.64 -1.95 -3.08
CA SER A 101 -21.72 -2.64 -3.80
C SER A 101 -21.33 -3.04 -5.22
N ASN A 102 -20.63 -2.18 -5.95
CA ASN A 102 -20.16 -2.48 -7.30
C ASN A 102 -19.11 -3.60 -7.29
N PHE A 103 -18.18 -3.57 -6.33
CA PHE A 103 -17.17 -4.63 -6.19
C PHE A 103 -17.83 -5.97 -5.85
N ILE A 104 -18.74 -6.00 -4.87
CA ILE A 104 -19.50 -7.22 -4.52
C ILE A 104 -20.26 -7.75 -5.74
N SER A 105 -20.90 -6.87 -6.51
CA SER A 105 -21.65 -7.25 -7.72
C SER A 105 -20.77 -7.79 -8.85
N SER A 106 -19.46 -7.55 -8.82
CA SER A 106 -18.53 -8.11 -9.81
C SER A 106 -18.30 -9.62 -9.64
N GLY A 107 -18.64 -10.18 -8.46
CA GLY A 107 -18.42 -11.59 -8.14
C GLY A 107 -16.95 -11.98 -7.96
N LEU A 108 -16.03 -11.01 -7.95
CA LEU A 108 -14.61 -11.26 -7.69
C LEU A 108 -14.37 -11.55 -6.21
N PRO A 109 -13.48 -12.49 -5.86
CA PRO A 109 -13.02 -12.62 -4.48
C PRO A 109 -12.23 -11.37 -4.07
N LEU A 110 -12.15 -11.09 -2.76
CA LEU A 110 -11.23 -10.08 -2.23
C LEU A 110 -10.20 -10.77 -1.35
N ASN A 111 -8.93 -10.72 -1.74
CA ASN A 111 -7.83 -11.31 -0.98
C ASN A 111 -6.96 -10.24 -0.31
N ILE A 112 -6.81 -9.08 -0.95
CA ILE A 112 -5.92 -8.01 -0.47
C ILE A 112 -6.66 -6.67 -0.54
N LEU A 113 -6.69 -5.93 0.56
CA LEU A 113 -7.22 -4.56 0.60
C LEU A 113 -6.14 -3.60 1.08
N MET A 114 -5.73 -2.67 0.22
CA MET A 114 -4.74 -1.65 0.54
C MET A 114 -5.43 -0.31 0.81
N ASN A 115 -5.48 0.06 2.08
CA ASN A 115 -6.01 1.34 2.52
C ASN A 115 -4.86 2.28 2.93
N PHE A 116 -4.64 3.35 2.17
CA PHE A 116 -3.60 4.32 2.49
C PHE A 116 -4.02 5.33 3.58
N ARG A 117 -5.25 5.25 4.13
CA ARG A 117 -5.76 6.25 5.07
C ARG A 117 -6.93 5.78 5.96
N SER A 118 -6.69 4.87 6.91
CA SER A 118 -7.67 4.53 7.96
C SER A 118 -7.03 3.96 9.23
N PRO A 119 -7.60 4.20 10.43
CA PRO A 119 -7.30 3.43 11.64
C PRO A 119 -7.81 1.97 11.56
N PHE A 120 -7.21 1.11 12.38
CA PHE A 120 -7.27 -0.35 12.32
C PHE A 120 -8.24 -0.96 13.35
N HIS A 121 -8.93 -2.04 12.97
CA HIS A 121 -9.59 -2.97 13.88
C HIS A 121 -9.72 -4.33 13.19
N THR A 122 -9.53 -5.41 13.93
CA THR A 122 -9.82 -6.78 13.50
C THR A 122 -10.88 -7.34 14.44
N GLU A 123 -11.90 -7.97 13.86
CA GLU A 123 -12.88 -8.74 14.63
C GLU A 123 -12.34 -10.14 14.89
N GLU A 124 -12.55 -10.67 16.10
CA GLU A 124 -12.18 -12.04 16.45
C GLU A 124 -13.01 -13.05 15.64
N GLY A 125 -12.37 -14.09 15.10
CA GLY A 125 -13.05 -15.20 14.42
C GLY A 125 -13.11 -15.11 12.89
N VAL A 126 -12.43 -14.12 12.26
CA VAL A 126 -12.29 -14.04 10.81
C VAL A 126 -10.84 -14.33 10.41
N ASP A 127 -10.65 -15.17 9.38
CA ASP A 127 -9.32 -15.53 8.85
C ASP A 127 -8.75 -14.39 7.98
N ILE A 128 -8.41 -13.27 8.63
CA ILE A 128 -7.87 -12.05 8.01
C ILE A 128 -6.67 -11.57 8.81
N THR A 129 -5.56 -11.32 8.12
CA THR A 129 -4.44 -10.55 8.67
C THR A 129 -4.62 -9.06 8.41
N ALA A 130 -4.35 -8.22 9.40
CA ALA A 130 -4.33 -6.77 9.23
C ALA A 130 -3.04 -6.20 9.81
N ASN A 131 -2.29 -5.46 8.99
CA ASN A 131 -1.04 -4.84 9.39
C ASN A 131 -1.01 -3.38 8.97
N SER A 132 -0.21 -2.60 9.70
CA SER A 132 0.07 -1.20 9.38
C SER A 132 1.49 -1.09 8.84
N LEU A 133 1.78 -0.05 8.05
CA LEU A 133 3.13 0.14 7.52
C LEU A 133 3.46 1.59 7.23
N HIS A 134 4.75 1.86 7.09
CA HIS A 134 5.27 3.12 6.62
C HIS A 134 6.11 2.91 5.36
N PRO A 135 5.82 3.64 4.26
CA PRO A 135 6.54 3.49 2.99
C PRO A 135 7.98 4.02 3.05
N GLY A 136 8.33 4.76 4.11
CA GLY A 136 9.58 5.51 4.22
C GLY A 136 9.39 6.96 3.77
N ALA A 137 10.47 7.75 3.86
CA ALA A 137 10.47 9.12 3.35
C ALA A 137 10.59 9.09 1.82
N VAL A 138 9.46 9.00 1.12
CA VAL A 138 9.41 8.96 -0.35
C VAL A 138 9.23 10.37 -0.89
N ILE A 139 10.00 10.73 -1.93
CA ILE A 139 9.79 11.98 -2.67
C ILE A 139 8.49 11.85 -3.47
N THR A 140 7.37 12.18 -2.85
CA THR A 140 6.05 12.27 -3.50
C THR A 140 5.52 13.70 -3.42
N ASN A 141 4.48 14.01 -4.20
CA ASN A 141 3.84 15.33 -4.24
C ASN A 141 3.32 15.87 -2.89
N ILE A 142 3.37 15.09 -1.81
CA ILE A 142 2.97 15.49 -0.47
C ILE A 142 3.78 16.69 0.06
N PHE A 143 5.02 16.89 -0.42
CA PHE A 143 5.91 18.00 0.00
C PHE A 143 5.97 19.20 -0.97
N ARG A 144 5.02 19.34 -1.91
CA ARG A 144 5.05 20.40 -2.94
C ARG A 144 5.02 21.83 -2.42
N HIS A 145 4.69 22.06 -1.15
CA HIS A 145 4.57 23.41 -0.56
C HIS A 145 5.76 23.87 0.31
N THR A 146 6.83 23.08 0.43
CA THR A 146 8.05 23.51 1.15
C THR A 146 9.15 23.95 0.19
N ASN A 147 9.14 25.23 -0.18
CA ASN A 147 10.12 25.89 -1.08
C ASN A 147 11.58 25.92 -0.55
N ILE A 148 11.85 25.40 0.65
CA ILE A 148 13.18 25.49 1.31
C ILE A 148 14.07 24.28 1.00
N LEU A 149 13.53 23.16 0.53
CA LEU A 149 14.29 21.90 0.44
C LEU A 149 14.94 21.64 -0.93
N SER A 150 14.62 22.40 -1.98
CA SER A 150 15.06 22.13 -3.37
C SER A 150 16.57 22.26 -3.59
N GLY A 151 17.29 23.06 -2.79
CA GLY A 151 18.72 23.32 -2.96
C GLY A 151 19.67 22.26 -2.38
N LEU A 152 19.24 21.50 -1.36
CA LEU A 152 20.11 20.56 -0.62
C LEU A 152 20.02 19.10 -1.13
N ILE A 153 19.14 18.81 -2.08
CA ILE A 153 18.73 17.43 -2.44
C ILE A 153 19.70 16.72 -3.39
N ASN A 154 20.57 17.41 -4.13
CA ASN A 154 21.17 16.81 -5.33
C ASN A 154 22.32 15.79 -5.16
N THR A 155 22.72 15.43 -3.93
CA THR A 155 23.61 14.27 -3.72
C THR A 155 23.25 13.50 -2.44
N VAL A 156 23.06 14.21 -1.32
CA VAL A 156 22.72 13.61 -0.01
C VAL A 156 21.25 13.20 0.05
N GLY A 157 20.36 13.90 -0.67
CA GLY A 157 18.93 13.62 -0.69
C GLY A 157 18.60 12.21 -1.23
N ARG A 158 19.31 11.71 -2.25
CA ARG A 158 19.08 10.35 -2.78
C ARG A 158 19.44 9.22 -1.81
N LEU A 159 20.28 9.49 -0.82
CA LEU A 159 20.64 8.51 0.23
C LEU A 159 19.63 8.49 1.38
N VAL A 160 18.88 9.58 1.57
CA VAL A 160 17.90 9.74 2.66
C VAL A 160 16.47 9.52 2.17
N PHE A 161 16.18 9.88 0.92
CA PHE A 161 14.84 9.80 0.35
C PHE A 161 14.72 8.63 -0.62
N LYS A 162 13.68 7.82 -0.39
CA LYS A 162 13.33 6.70 -1.25
C LYS A 162 12.71 7.16 -2.55
N ASN A 163 12.95 6.39 -3.61
CA ASN A 163 12.18 6.50 -4.85
C ASN A 163 10.81 5.79 -4.71
N VAL A 164 9.96 5.90 -5.72
CA VAL A 164 8.61 5.32 -5.70
C VAL A 164 8.65 3.79 -5.61
N GLN A 165 9.59 3.15 -6.31
CA GLN A 165 9.81 1.70 -6.31
C GLN A 165 10.15 1.18 -4.91
N GLN A 166 11.03 1.87 -4.20
CA GLN A 166 11.41 1.57 -2.81
C GLN A 166 10.28 1.94 -1.83
N GLY A 167 9.52 2.99 -2.14
CA GLY A 167 8.36 3.42 -1.36
C GLY A 167 7.22 2.40 -1.34
N ALA A 168 7.04 1.68 -2.44
CA ALA A 168 6.05 0.61 -2.58
C ALA A 168 6.51 -0.73 -1.97
N ALA A 169 7.79 -0.87 -1.62
CA ALA A 169 8.38 -2.15 -1.23
C ALA A 169 7.70 -2.76 0.00
N THR A 170 7.61 -2.03 1.11
CA THR A 170 6.98 -2.55 2.33
C THR A 170 5.51 -2.95 2.08
N THR A 171 4.78 -2.17 1.27
CA THR A 171 3.39 -2.48 0.91
C THR A 171 3.28 -3.78 0.13
N CYS A 172 4.10 -3.96 -0.89
CA CYS A 172 4.09 -5.17 -1.72
C CYS A 172 4.58 -6.40 -0.93
N TYR A 173 5.58 -6.21 -0.07
CA TYR A 173 6.10 -7.24 0.84
C TYR A 173 5.02 -7.74 1.79
N VAL A 174 4.34 -6.85 2.52
CA VAL A 174 3.26 -7.21 3.45
C VAL A 174 2.08 -7.86 2.73
N ALA A 175 1.80 -7.49 1.48
CA ALA A 175 0.68 -8.00 0.73
C ALA A 175 0.89 -9.40 0.12
N LEU A 176 2.12 -9.74 -0.26
CA LEU A 176 2.39 -10.94 -1.06
C LEU A 176 3.42 -11.91 -0.46
N HIS A 177 4.33 -11.44 0.39
CA HIS A 177 5.49 -12.24 0.76
C HIS A 177 5.11 -13.40 1.72
N PRO A 178 5.49 -14.67 1.43
CA PRO A 178 5.11 -15.81 2.26
C PRO A 178 5.55 -15.70 3.72
N GLN A 179 6.68 -15.03 3.99
CA GLN A 179 7.19 -14.85 5.37
C GLN A 179 6.25 -14.06 6.28
N VAL A 180 5.32 -13.27 5.72
CA VAL A 180 4.41 -12.42 6.50
C VAL A 180 2.95 -12.80 6.33
N ARG A 181 2.67 -13.92 5.65
CA ARG A 181 1.31 -14.41 5.37
C ARG A 181 0.45 -14.57 6.62
N GLU A 182 1.04 -15.03 7.72
CA GLU A 182 0.34 -15.29 8.99
C GLU A 182 0.61 -14.20 10.04
N ILE A 183 1.32 -13.14 9.67
CA ILE A 183 1.62 -12.05 10.60
C ILE A 183 0.45 -11.06 10.58
N SER A 184 -0.11 -10.77 11.75
CA SER A 184 -1.22 -9.83 11.92
C SER A 184 -0.99 -8.95 13.14
N GLY A 185 -1.50 -7.71 13.11
CA GLY A 185 -1.42 -6.77 14.22
C GLY A 185 -0.08 -6.05 14.35
N HIS A 186 0.80 -6.10 13.35
CA HIS A 186 2.12 -5.49 13.39
C HIS A 186 2.23 -4.22 12.55
N TYR A 187 3.16 -3.35 12.94
CA TYR A 187 3.66 -2.26 12.12
C TYR A 187 4.93 -2.62 11.38
N PHE A 188 4.96 -2.33 10.08
CA PHE A 188 6.10 -2.59 9.21
C PHE A 188 6.79 -1.31 8.73
N GLN A 189 8.12 -1.35 8.72
CA GLN A 189 8.96 -0.34 8.08
C GLN A 189 10.11 -1.04 7.39
N ASP A 190 10.46 -0.61 6.18
CA ASP A 190 11.56 -1.18 5.40
C ASP A 190 11.48 -2.71 5.28
N CYS A 191 10.27 -3.23 5.03
CA CYS A 191 9.96 -4.67 4.97
C CYS A 191 10.28 -5.46 6.26
N ASN A 192 10.32 -4.81 7.42
CA ASN A 192 10.58 -5.44 8.70
C ASN A 192 9.54 -5.00 9.73
N VAL A 193 9.23 -5.88 10.69
CA VAL A 193 8.43 -5.49 11.86
C VAL A 193 9.21 -4.42 12.63
N SER A 194 8.53 -3.33 12.98
CA SER A 194 9.10 -2.16 13.64
C SER A 194 8.23 -1.75 14.84
N THR A 195 8.80 -0.98 15.74
CA THR A 195 8.14 -0.57 16.98
C THR A 195 7.26 0.64 16.75
N GLU A 196 6.00 0.56 17.17
CA GLU A 196 5.06 1.67 17.12
C GLU A 196 5.26 2.65 18.29
N ASN A 197 4.78 3.88 18.09
CA ASN A 197 4.62 4.85 19.16
C ASN A 197 3.74 4.27 20.29
N SER A 198 4.03 4.62 21.55
CA SER A 198 3.24 4.19 22.72
C SER A 198 1.75 4.50 22.60
N GLN A 199 1.36 5.62 21.96
CA GLN A 199 -0.05 5.94 21.74
C GLN A 199 -0.74 4.96 20.77
N ALA A 200 -0.03 4.46 19.76
CA ALA A 200 -0.56 3.50 18.80
C ALA A 200 -0.77 2.10 19.42
N ARG A 201 -0.11 1.82 20.55
CA ARG A 201 -0.24 0.57 21.32
C ARG A 201 -1.26 0.67 22.47
N ASN A 202 -2.01 1.77 22.56
CA ASN A 202 -3.00 1.96 23.62
C ASN A 202 -4.36 1.36 23.18
N PRO A 203 -4.78 0.21 23.74
CA PRO A 203 -6.00 -0.48 23.32
C PRO A 203 -7.26 0.31 23.70
N GLU A 204 -7.27 1.05 24.81
CA GLU A 204 -8.40 1.87 25.20
C GLU A 204 -8.63 3.04 24.23
N LEU A 205 -7.55 3.66 23.76
CA LEU A 205 -7.61 4.74 22.77
C LEU A 205 -8.06 4.21 21.41
N ALA A 206 -7.54 3.05 20.98
CA ALA A 206 -7.98 2.39 19.76
C ALA A 206 -9.48 2.08 19.80
N LYS A 207 -9.96 1.51 20.91
CA LYS A 207 -11.40 1.24 21.11
C LYS A 207 -12.23 2.52 21.10
N LYS A 208 -11.82 3.56 21.83
CA LYS A 208 -12.53 4.85 21.84
C LYS A 208 -12.61 5.48 20.44
N LEU A 209 -11.50 5.42 19.70
CA LEU A 209 -11.46 5.93 18.33
C LEU A 209 -12.40 5.14 17.42
N TRP A 210 -12.41 3.81 17.52
CA TRP A 210 -13.30 2.94 16.76
C TRP A 210 -14.78 3.25 17.04
N ASP A 211 -15.17 3.27 18.31
CA ASP A 211 -16.55 3.54 18.72
C ASP A 211 -17.01 4.95 18.28
N PHE A 212 -16.10 5.94 18.34
CA PHE A 212 -16.35 7.29 17.83
C PHE A 212 -16.53 7.28 16.30
N SER A 213 -15.64 6.62 15.56
CA SER A 213 -15.71 6.52 14.10
C SER A 213 -17.00 5.84 13.63
N LEU A 214 -17.43 4.76 14.31
CA LEU A 214 -18.71 4.10 14.01
C LEU A 214 -19.92 5.01 14.14
N ASN A 215 -19.87 6.03 15.01
CA ASN A 215 -20.94 7.00 15.14
C ASN A 215 -20.94 8.06 14.02
N LEU A 216 -19.82 8.27 13.34
CA LEU A 216 -19.71 9.25 12.25
C LEU A 216 -20.11 8.70 10.88
N ILE A 217 -19.97 7.38 10.67
CA ILE A 217 -20.08 6.76 9.34
C ILE A 217 -21.42 6.08 9.05
N LYS A 218 -22.40 6.20 9.95
CA LYS A 218 -23.76 5.67 9.78
C LYS A 218 -24.39 6.21 8.49
#